data_AF-K6DC06-F1
#
_entry.id   AF-K6DC06-F1
#
_cell.length_a   1.000
_cell.length_b   1.000
_cell.length_c   1.000
_cell.angle_alpha   90.00
_cell.angle_beta   90.00
_cell.angle_gamma   90.00
#
_symmetry.space_group_name_H-M   'P 1'
#
loop_
_entity.id
_entity.type
_entity.pdbx_description
1 polymer ?
#
loop_
_entity_poly.entity_id
_entity_poly.type
_entity_poly.pdbx_seq_one_letter_code
_entity_poly.pdbx_strand_id
1 'polypeptide(L)'
;MDREMMNQHVGKTIRVDRGGPESRIGKLLAVFEDYFVLLTETDGVVYYKTNHIRSVTESSKDILNFGLKVPEKLDYKTAENFHKLLESIRFQWVKINRGGSESLEGVLSDSNKHYASLIVKDEVVRFSMKHIRNISYGLMVEKSKKDDSGNSNEDESNDNNQNNDDNEDNE
;
A
#
# COMPACT_ATOMS: atom_id res chain seq x y z
N MET A 1 5.34 -15.89 2.56
CA MET A 1 4.32 -15.90 3.63
C MET A 1 3.44 -17.13 3.45
N ASP A 2 3.17 -17.89 4.51
CA ASP A 2 2.37 -19.11 4.41
C ASP A 2 0.88 -18.82 4.16
N ARG A 3 0.25 -19.61 3.28
CA ARG A 3 -1.14 -19.40 2.85
C ARG A 3 -2.15 -19.78 3.93
N GLU A 4 -1.92 -20.89 4.64
CA GLU A 4 -2.85 -21.39 5.66
C GLU A 4 -2.92 -20.42 6.84
N MET A 5 -1.77 -19.90 7.27
CA MET A 5 -1.71 -18.89 8.31
C MET A 5 -2.40 -17.59 7.88
N MET A 6 -2.17 -17.12 6.65
CA MET A 6 -2.84 -15.91 6.14
C MET A 6 -4.37 -16.04 6.10
N ASN A 7 -4.89 -17.24 5.80
CA ASN A 7 -6.33 -17.49 5.78
C ASN A 7 -6.99 -17.28 7.15
N GLN A 8 -6.28 -17.48 8.27
CA GLN A 8 -6.79 -17.23 9.62
C GLN A 8 -7.05 -15.75 9.91
N HIS A 9 -6.50 -14.85 9.08
CA HIS A 9 -6.64 -13.41 9.21
C HIS A 9 -7.61 -12.80 8.18
N VAL A 10 -8.26 -13.61 7.33
CA VAL A 10 -9.24 -13.10 6.37
C VAL A 10 -10.40 -12.44 7.12
N GLY A 11 -10.78 -11.25 6.67
CA GLY A 11 -11.78 -10.39 7.31
C GLY A 11 -11.22 -9.53 8.44
N LYS A 12 -10.00 -9.77 8.92
CA LYS A 12 -9.37 -8.97 9.98
C LYS A 12 -8.57 -7.80 9.41
N THR A 13 -8.41 -6.77 10.23
CA THR A 13 -7.44 -5.70 9.97
C THR A 13 -6.05 -6.18 10.34
N ILE A 14 -5.12 -6.13 9.37
CA ILE A 14 -3.73 -6.51 9.55
C ILE A 14 -2.81 -5.35 9.15
N ARG A 15 -1.62 -5.34 9.72
CA ARG A 15 -0.50 -4.56 9.20
C ARG A 15 0.43 -5.49 8.42
N VAL A 16 0.60 -5.20 7.14
CA VAL A 16 1.60 -5.81 6.26
C VAL A 16 2.89 -5.03 6.40
N ASP A 17 3.96 -5.75 6.74
CA ASP A 17 5.28 -5.23 7.11
C ASP A 17 5.25 -4.29 8.32
N ARG A 18 6.01 -4.61 9.38
CA ARG A 18 5.95 -3.89 10.67
C ARG A 18 6.39 -2.42 10.60
N GLY A 19 7.06 -2.01 9.52
CA GLY A 19 7.52 -0.63 9.30
C GLY A 19 8.19 -0.44 7.94
N GLY A 20 8.72 0.76 7.71
CA GLY A 20 9.34 1.16 6.44
C GLY A 20 8.35 1.72 5.41
N PRO A 21 8.85 2.21 4.27
CA PRO A 21 8.05 2.93 3.28
C PRO A 21 6.92 2.09 2.65
N GLU A 22 7.06 0.76 2.70
CA GLU A 22 6.09 -0.21 2.16
C GLU A 22 5.06 -0.70 3.20
N SER A 23 5.23 -0.36 4.48
CA SER A 23 4.30 -0.79 5.54
C SER A 23 2.90 -0.27 5.28
N ARG A 24 1.89 -1.14 5.32
CA ARG A 24 0.49 -0.75 5.11
C ARG A 24 -0.43 -1.46 6.09
N ILE A 25 -1.48 -0.75 6.50
CA ILE A 25 -2.54 -1.29 7.32
C ILE A 25 -3.79 -1.39 6.45
N GLY A 26 -4.52 -2.49 6.56
CA GLY A 26 -5.74 -2.71 5.79
C GLY A 26 -6.49 -3.96 6.21
N LYS A 27 -7.70 -4.13 5.68
CA LYS A 27 -8.52 -5.33 5.87
C LYS A 27 -8.10 -6.40 4.87
N LEU A 28 -7.76 -7.59 5.35
CA LEU A 28 -7.46 -8.73 4.47
C LEU A 28 -8.77 -9.26 3.87
N LEU A 29 -8.95 -9.15 2.56
CA LEU A 29 -10.18 -9.54 1.87
C LEU A 29 -10.15 -11.01 1.43
N ALA A 30 -9.03 -11.46 0.86
CA ALA A 30 -8.87 -12.81 0.33
C ALA A 30 -7.38 -13.19 0.22
N VAL A 31 -7.11 -14.49 0.22
CA VAL A 31 -5.77 -15.07 0.04
C VAL A 31 -5.84 -16.10 -1.07
N PHE A 32 -4.90 -16.03 -2.01
CA PHE A 32 -4.78 -16.92 -3.16
C PHE A 32 -3.46 -17.70 -3.09
N GLU A 33 -3.05 -18.33 -4.20
CA GLU A 33 -1.85 -19.17 -4.24
C GLU A 33 -0.56 -18.39 -3.92
N ASP A 34 -0.30 -17.30 -4.65
CA ASP A 34 0.94 -16.51 -4.55
C ASP A 34 0.69 -15.02 -4.26
N TYR A 35 -0.55 -14.63 -3.97
CA TYR A 35 -0.91 -13.27 -3.59
C TYR A 35 -2.10 -13.21 -2.62
N PHE A 36 -2.35 -12.04 -2.06
CA PHE A 36 -3.53 -11.74 -1.26
C PHE A 36 -4.04 -10.33 -1.56
N VAL A 37 -5.27 -10.05 -1.12
CA VAL A 37 -5.99 -8.81 -1.40
C VAL A 37 -6.17 -8.05 -0.09
N LEU A 38 -5.65 -6.83 -0.05
CA LEU A 38 -5.72 -5.94 1.11
C LEU A 38 -6.50 -4.69 0.73
N LEU A 39 -7.56 -4.38 1.48
CA LEU A 39 -8.27 -3.12 1.38
C LEU A 39 -7.60 -2.09 2.30
N THR A 40 -6.99 -1.07 1.72
CA THR A 40 -6.38 0.04 2.45
C THR A 40 -7.24 1.30 2.32
N GLU A 41 -7.09 2.22 3.25
CA GLU A 41 -7.81 3.51 3.21
C GLU A 41 -7.26 4.46 2.14
N THR A 42 -5.96 4.36 1.83
CA THR A 42 -5.27 5.29 0.93
C THR A 42 -5.29 4.85 -0.52
N ASP A 43 -5.12 3.55 -0.78
CA ASP A 43 -4.90 3.01 -2.12
C ASP A 43 -6.05 2.10 -2.59
N GLY A 44 -7.08 1.93 -1.75
CA GLY A 44 -8.20 1.05 -2.03
C GLY A 44 -7.79 -0.42 -2.03
N VAL A 45 -8.24 -1.18 -3.02
CA VAL A 45 -7.90 -2.60 -3.15
C VAL A 45 -6.49 -2.77 -3.72
N VAL A 46 -5.61 -3.34 -2.90
CA VAL A 46 -4.21 -3.62 -3.24
C VAL A 46 -3.93 -5.11 -3.20
N TYR A 47 -3.26 -5.60 -4.23
CA TYR A 47 -2.85 -6.99 -4.39
C TYR A 47 -1.39 -7.13 -4.03
N TYR A 48 -1.07 -7.98 -3.07
CA TYR A 48 0.29 -8.20 -2.57
C TYR A 48 0.76 -9.60 -2.89
N LYS A 49 1.96 -9.74 -3.44
CA LYS A 49 2.60 -11.05 -3.58
C LYS A 49 3.08 -11.57 -2.23
N THR A 50 2.81 -12.83 -1.94
CA THR A 50 3.15 -13.46 -0.65
C THR A 50 4.66 -13.59 -0.42
N ASN A 51 5.46 -13.66 -1.49
CA ASN A 51 6.91 -13.83 -1.44
C ASN A 51 7.68 -12.57 -0.99
N HIS A 52 7.05 -11.40 -1.05
CA HIS A 52 7.68 -10.13 -0.67
C HIS A 52 7.30 -9.65 0.73
N ILE A 53 6.41 -10.38 1.41
CA ILE A 53 5.96 -10.03 2.76
C ILE A 53 6.95 -10.53 3.79
N ARG A 54 7.42 -9.61 4.65
CA ARG A 54 8.36 -9.93 5.73
C ARG A 54 7.66 -10.19 7.05
N SER A 55 6.53 -9.53 7.27
CA SER A 55 5.73 -9.73 8.49
C SER A 55 4.28 -9.38 8.28
N VAL A 56 3.40 -10.05 9.01
CA VAL A 56 2.01 -9.66 9.19
C VAL A 56 1.78 -9.51 10.68
N THR A 57 1.26 -8.36 11.08
CA THR A 57 0.93 -8.07 12.48
C THR A 57 -0.58 -7.97 12.61
N GLU A 58 -1.15 -8.90 13.37
CA GLU A 58 -2.48 -8.76 13.95
C GLU A 58 -2.36 -7.92 15.22
N SER A 59 -3.34 -7.06 15.49
CA SER A 59 -3.40 -6.38 16.77
C SER A 59 -4.71 -6.66 17.46
N SER A 60 -4.58 -6.90 18.76
CA SER A 60 -5.66 -7.17 19.71
C SER A 60 -6.41 -5.91 20.14
N LYS A 61 -5.86 -4.72 19.88
CA LYS A 61 -6.66 -3.50 19.82
C LYS A 61 -7.20 -3.45 18.40
N ASP A 62 -8.49 -3.19 18.19
CA ASP A 62 -9.03 -2.83 16.88
C ASP A 62 -8.20 -1.65 16.36
N ILE A 63 -7.09 -1.93 15.66
CA ILE A 63 -6.07 -0.91 15.39
C ILE A 63 -6.66 0.17 14.52
N LEU A 64 -7.70 -0.14 13.77
CA LEU A 64 -8.50 0.83 13.07
C LEU A 64 -9.94 0.33 13.05
N ASN A 65 -10.83 1.04 13.75
CA ASN A 65 -12.15 1.33 13.19
C ASN A 65 -11.91 2.05 11.86
N PHE A 66 -11.49 1.31 10.82
CA PHE A 66 -11.53 1.77 9.46
C PHE A 66 -13.00 2.11 9.24
N GLY A 67 -13.37 3.38 9.35
CA GLY A 67 -14.71 3.88 9.01
C GLY A 67 -15.11 3.62 7.55
N LEU A 68 -14.33 2.79 6.84
CA LEU A 68 -14.67 2.20 5.57
C LEU A 68 -15.85 1.26 5.79
N LYS A 69 -17.04 1.70 5.37
CA LYS A 69 -18.13 0.78 5.06
C LYS A 69 -17.67 -0.07 3.88
N VAL A 70 -17.03 -1.20 4.15
CA VAL A 70 -16.75 -2.20 3.12
C VAL A 70 -18.12 -2.63 2.59
N PRO A 71 -18.46 -2.37 1.32
CA PRO A 71 -19.72 -2.82 0.76
C PRO A 71 -19.83 -4.33 0.96
N GLU A 72 -21.03 -4.83 1.28
CA GLU A 72 -21.25 -6.29 1.43
C GLU A 72 -20.79 -7.08 0.19
N LYS A 73 -20.76 -6.42 -0.97
CA LYS A 73 -20.17 -6.92 -2.21
C LYS A 73 -19.24 -5.87 -2.82
N LEU A 74 -18.00 -5.83 -2.35
CA LEU A 74 -16.93 -5.14 -3.09
C LEU A 74 -16.53 -6.03 -4.27
N ASP A 75 -16.78 -5.57 -5.49
CA ASP A 75 -16.42 -6.30 -6.71
C ASP A 75 -14.97 -5.98 -7.09
N TYR A 76 -14.05 -6.83 -6.65
CA TYR A 76 -12.64 -6.75 -7.00
C TYR A 76 -12.24 -7.94 -7.85
N LYS A 77 -11.32 -7.73 -8.80
CA LYS A 77 -10.81 -8.80 -9.67
C LYS A 77 -10.11 -9.89 -8.85
N THR A 78 -10.36 -11.13 -9.22
CA THR A 78 -9.73 -12.32 -8.65
C THR A 78 -9.23 -13.23 -9.75
N ALA A 79 -8.13 -13.92 -9.50
CA ALA A 79 -7.56 -14.94 -10.38
C ALA A 79 -6.82 -16.02 -9.57
N GLU A 80 -6.49 -17.15 -10.20
CA GLU A 80 -5.77 -18.27 -9.57
C GLU A 80 -4.42 -17.85 -8.96
N ASN A 81 -3.64 -17.04 -9.68
CA ASN A 81 -2.32 -16.56 -9.30
C ASN A 81 -2.11 -15.11 -9.75
N PHE A 82 -1.04 -14.49 -9.27
CA PHE A 82 -0.73 -13.09 -9.48
C PHE A 82 -0.50 -12.76 -10.95
N HIS A 83 0.07 -13.68 -11.73
CA HIS A 83 0.25 -13.48 -13.16
C HIS A 83 -1.10 -13.40 -13.89
N LYS A 84 -2.03 -14.32 -13.63
CA LYS A 84 -3.38 -14.27 -14.19
C LYS A 84 -4.18 -13.06 -13.72
N LEU A 85 -3.93 -12.61 -12.49
CA LEU A 85 -4.50 -11.35 -12.02
C LEU A 85 -4.03 -10.17 -12.89
N LEU A 86 -2.73 -10.05 -13.18
CA LEU A 86 -2.20 -9.00 -14.05
C LEU A 86 -2.81 -9.05 -15.47
N GLU A 87 -2.96 -10.25 -16.05
CA GLU A 87 -3.65 -10.41 -17.33
C GLU A 87 -5.09 -9.87 -17.26
N SER A 88 -5.81 -10.10 -16.15
CA SER A 88 -7.20 -9.66 -15.97
C SER A 88 -7.38 -8.15 -15.81
N ILE A 89 -6.33 -7.43 -15.39
CA ILE A 89 -6.30 -5.96 -15.25
C ILE A 89 -5.44 -5.29 -16.34
N ARG A 90 -5.15 -6.00 -17.43
CA ARG A 90 -4.50 -5.42 -18.60
C ARG A 90 -5.30 -4.23 -19.12
N PHE A 91 -4.58 -3.21 -19.58
CA PHE A 91 -5.07 -1.92 -20.05
C PHE A 91 -5.71 -1.04 -18.96
N GLN A 92 -5.64 -1.42 -17.69
CA GLN A 92 -6.02 -0.54 -16.59
C GLN A 92 -4.86 0.38 -16.20
N TRP A 93 -5.20 1.56 -15.67
CA TRP A 93 -4.24 2.38 -14.93
C TRP A 93 -3.91 1.68 -13.62
N VAL A 94 -2.64 1.43 -13.37
CA VAL A 94 -2.16 0.70 -12.20
C VAL A 94 -1.06 1.45 -11.48
N LYS A 95 -0.93 1.15 -10.19
CA LYS A 95 0.21 1.51 -9.36
C LYS A 95 0.97 0.26 -8.94
N ILE A 96 2.21 0.10 -9.41
CA ILE A 96 3.13 -0.98 -9.02
C ILE A 96 4.05 -0.48 -7.91
N ASN A 97 4.22 -1.32 -6.89
CA ASN A 97 5.02 -1.07 -5.69
C ASN A 97 4.59 0.20 -4.94
N ARG A 98 4.92 0.28 -3.65
CA ARG A 98 4.42 1.36 -2.80
C ARG A 98 5.50 1.79 -1.85
N GLY A 99 5.93 3.04 -1.97
CA GLY A 99 6.97 3.62 -1.14
C GLY A 99 8.36 3.53 -1.77
N GLY A 100 9.19 4.55 -1.52
CA GLY A 100 10.53 4.66 -2.10
C GLY A 100 10.53 4.92 -3.61
N SER A 101 11.71 4.78 -4.22
CA SER A 101 11.96 5.06 -5.65
C SER A 101 11.44 3.96 -6.60
N GLU A 102 10.98 2.83 -6.08
CA GLU A 102 10.49 1.69 -6.89
C GLU A 102 9.00 1.78 -7.23
N SER A 103 8.29 2.77 -6.69
CA SER A 103 6.86 3.01 -6.94
C SER A 103 6.66 3.66 -8.32
N LEU A 104 5.78 3.09 -9.15
CA LEU A 104 5.45 3.64 -10.46
C LEU A 104 3.98 3.47 -10.82
N GLU A 105 3.43 4.48 -11.50
CA GLU A 105 2.05 4.49 -12.00
C GLU A 105 2.02 4.61 -13.52
N GLY A 106 1.07 3.92 -14.16
CA GLY A 106 0.90 3.95 -15.60
C GLY A 106 -0.11 2.92 -16.09
N VAL A 107 -0.21 2.74 -17.41
CA VAL A 107 -1.13 1.76 -18.00
C VAL A 107 -0.44 0.40 -18.14
N LEU A 108 -1.00 -0.65 -17.54
CA LEU A 108 -0.49 -2.02 -17.70
C LEU A 108 -0.76 -2.50 -19.13
N SER A 109 0.26 -2.54 -19.99
CA SER A 109 0.10 -2.86 -21.41
C SER A 109 0.26 -4.35 -21.72
N ASP A 110 1.06 -5.06 -20.93
CA ASP A 110 1.35 -6.48 -21.11
C ASP A 110 1.86 -7.14 -19.81
N SER A 111 1.68 -8.45 -19.68
CA SER A 111 2.26 -9.24 -18.60
C SER A 111 2.41 -10.71 -18.98
N ASN A 112 3.51 -11.33 -18.58
CA ASN A 112 3.72 -12.76 -18.63
C ASN A 112 4.39 -13.25 -17.34
N LYS A 113 4.70 -14.55 -17.23
CA LYS A 113 5.37 -15.13 -16.06
C LYS A 113 6.73 -14.51 -15.68
N HIS A 114 7.37 -13.75 -16.57
CA HIS A 114 8.69 -13.16 -16.35
C HIS A 114 8.66 -11.66 -16.08
N TYR A 115 7.75 -10.91 -16.73
CA TYR A 115 7.69 -9.45 -16.60
C TYR A 115 6.28 -8.88 -16.76
N ALA A 116 6.10 -7.64 -16.30
CA ALA A 116 4.96 -6.78 -16.62
C ALA A 116 5.46 -5.49 -17.29
N SER A 117 4.73 -4.97 -18.27
CA SER A 117 5.05 -3.73 -18.99
C SER A 117 4.05 -2.64 -18.63
N LEU A 118 4.55 -1.48 -18.21
CA LEU A 118 3.77 -0.27 -17.95
C LEU A 118 4.11 0.79 -19.01
N ILE A 119 3.08 1.40 -19.58
CA ILE A 119 3.23 2.63 -20.37
C ILE A 119 3.14 3.81 -19.40
N VAL A 120 4.20 4.62 -19.37
CA VAL A 120 4.32 5.80 -18.52
C VAL A 120 4.69 6.97 -19.39
N LYS A 121 3.77 7.92 -19.59
CA LYS A 121 3.94 9.01 -20.57
C LYS A 121 4.27 8.45 -21.96
N ASP A 122 5.49 8.68 -22.43
CA ASP A 122 6.06 8.26 -23.71
C ASP A 122 7.02 7.06 -23.61
N GLU A 123 7.14 6.46 -22.42
CA GLU A 123 8.05 5.34 -22.14
C GLU A 123 7.30 4.02 -21.88
N VAL A 124 7.97 2.91 -22.19
CA VAL A 124 7.53 1.56 -21.80
C VAL A 124 8.51 0.98 -20.78
N VAL A 125 8.08 0.90 -19.53
CA VAL A 125 8.87 0.39 -18.41
C VAL A 125 8.54 -1.07 -18.17
N ARG A 126 9.55 -1.95 -18.14
CA ARG A 126 9.39 -3.39 -17.90
C ARG A 126 9.87 -3.77 -16.50
N PHE A 127 8.97 -4.29 -15.69
CA PHE A 127 9.26 -4.81 -14.36
C PHE A 127 9.45 -6.33 -14.41
N SER A 128 10.54 -6.82 -13.84
CA SER A 128 10.66 -8.24 -13.52
C SER A 128 9.52 -8.65 -12.58
N MET A 129 8.87 -9.77 -12.85
CA MET A 129 7.81 -10.32 -11.99
C MET A 129 8.31 -10.60 -10.56
N LYS A 130 9.63 -10.76 -10.39
CA LYS A 130 10.30 -10.92 -9.09
C LYS A 130 10.48 -9.61 -8.31
N HIS A 131 10.31 -8.45 -8.93
CA HIS A 131 10.47 -7.14 -8.28
C HIS A 131 9.13 -6.42 -8.06
N ILE A 132 8.02 -6.98 -8.56
CA ILE A 132 6.69 -6.50 -8.24
C ILE A 132 6.30 -7.08 -6.87
N ARG A 133 6.07 -6.21 -5.90
CA ARG A 133 5.63 -6.56 -4.55
C ARG A 133 4.13 -6.44 -4.39
N ASN A 134 3.58 -5.37 -4.95
CA ASN A 134 2.16 -5.08 -4.88
C ASN A 134 1.67 -4.27 -6.09
N ILE A 135 0.38 -4.38 -6.39
CA ILE A 135 -0.29 -3.63 -7.46
C ILE A 135 -1.71 -3.23 -7.06
N SER A 136 -2.22 -2.11 -7.57
CA SER A 136 -3.64 -1.73 -7.51
C SER A 136 -4.04 -1.10 -8.84
N TYR A 137 -5.33 -1.12 -9.16
CA TYR A 137 -5.89 -0.55 -10.39
C TYR A 137 -6.93 0.55 -10.13
N GLY A 138 -6.84 1.24 -8.98
CA GLY A 138 -7.68 2.40 -8.67
C GLY A 138 -9.08 2.08 -8.11
N LEU A 139 -9.36 0.83 -7.72
CA LEU A 139 -10.60 0.49 -7.02
C LEU A 139 -10.55 1.01 -5.57
N MET A 140 -11.17 2.16 -5.32
CA MET A 140 -11.29 2.79 -4.00
C MET A 140 -12.68 2.55 -3.40
N VAL A 141 -12.78 2.56 -2.08
CA VAL A 141 -14.06 2.55 -1.34
C VAL A 141 -14.30 3.94 -0.79
N GLU A 142 -15.54 4.44 -0.89
CA GLU A 142 -15.90 5.74 -0.35
C GLU A 142 -15.63 5.83 1.15
N LYS A 143 -14.95 6.89 1.58
CA LYS A 143 -14.83 7.23 2.99
C LYS A 143 -16.15 7.85 3.44
N SER A 144 -16.71 7.39 4.56
CA SER A 144 -17.74 8.15 5.25
C SER A 144 -17.16 9.51 5.63
N LYS A 145 -17.78 10.61 5.19
CA LYS A 145 -17.45 11.96 5.67
C LYS A 145 -17.57 11.93 7.20
N LYS A 146 -16.44 12.07 7.91
CA LYS A 146 -16.51 12.56 9.28
C LYS A 146 -16.76 14.05 9.16
N ASP A 147 -17.84 14.52 9.76
CA ASP A 147 -18.06 15.94 9.95
C ASP A 147 -16.86 16.48 10.73
N ASP A 148 -16.07 17.30 10.06
CA ASP A 148 -14.89 17.96 10.62
C ASP A 148 -15.39 19.11 11.50
N SER A 149 -15.79 18.79 12.73
CA SER A 149 -15.93 19.81 13.77
C SER A 149 -14.52 20.23 14.16
N GLY A 150 -14.05 21.30 13.52
CA GLY A 150 -12.71 21.82 13.65
C GLY A 150 -12.29 22.09 15.09
N ASN A 151 -11.02 21.85 15.37
CA ASN A 151 -10.31 22.54 16.43
C ASN A 151 -8.89 22.85 15.95
N SER A 152 -8.73 24.05 15.41
CA SER A 152 -7.43 24.66 15.15
C SER A 152 -6.80 24.99 16.51
N ASN A 153 -5.75 24.28 16.90
CA ASN A 153 -4.79 24.80 17.86
C ASN A 153 -3.51 25.10 17.08
N GLU A 154 -3.31 26.40 16.84
CA GLU A 154 -2.03 26.99 16.49
C GLU A 154 -1.09 26.82 17.68
N ASP A 155 -0.03 26.04 17.52
CA ASP A 155 1.12 26.11 18.44
C ASP A 155 2.19 26.98 17.78
N GLU A 156 2.29 28.20 18.33
CA GLU A 156 3.30 29.21 18.01
C GLU A 156 4.73 28.67 18.21
N SER A 157 5.56 28.98 17.24
CA SER A 157 6.99 28.69 17.22
C SER A 157 7.71 29.67 18.16
N ASN A 158 8.32 29.19 19.25
CA ASN A 158 9.26 29.97 20.04
C ASN A 158 10.69 29.69 19.57
N ASP A 159 11.21 30.60 18.77
CA ASP A 159 12.59 30.64 18.27
C ASP A 159 13.48 31.28 19.36
N ASN A 160 14.23 30.47 20.11
CA ASN A 160 15.22 30.96 21.06
C ASN A 160 16.62 30.84 20.46
N ASN A 161 17.05 31.96 19.87
CA ASN A 161 18.38 32.22 19.39
C ASN A 161 19.33 32.50 20.59
N GLN A 162 20.32 31.64 20.83
CA GLN A 162 21.45 31.94 21.71
C GLN A 162 22.75 31.84 20.92
N ASN A 163 23.25 33.00 20.53
CA ASN A 163 24.62 33.24 20.13
C ASN A 163 25.54 33.02 21.35
N ASN A 164 26.56 32.18 21.19
CA ASN A 164 27.76 32.24 22.02
C ASN A 164 28.93 32.63 21.12
N ASP A 165 29.32 33.91 21.20
CA ASP A 165 30.65 34.38 20.86
C ASP A 165 31.54 34.09 22.07
N ASP A 166 32.54 33.22 21.92
CA ASP A 166 33.68 33.17 22.84
C ASP A 166 34.95 33.52 22.06
N ASN A 167 35.51 34.67 22.44
CA ASN A 167 36.80 35.21 22.03
C ASN A 167 37.94 34.26 22.44
N GLU A 168 38.79 33.88 21.49
CA GLU A 168 40.19 33.53 21.75
C GLU A 168 41.07 34.65 21.21
N ASP A 169 41.62 35.47 22.10
CA ASP A 169 42.91 36.14 21.93
C ASP A 169 43.29 36.81 23.25
N ASN A 170 44.31 36.26 23.94
CA ASN A 170 45.26 37.05 24.72
C ASN A 170 46.50 36.23 25.11
N GLU A 171 47.64 36.83 24.77
CA GLU A 171 49.05 36.60 25.16
C GLU A 171 49.86 35.46 24.53
#